data_AF-A0A0G1QMI0-F1
#
_entry.id   AF-A0A0G1QMI0-F1
#
_cell.length_a   1.000
_cell.length_b   1.000
_cell.length_c   1.000
_cell.angle_alpha   90.00
_cell.angle_beta   90.00
_cell.angle_gamma   90.00
#
_symmetry.space_group_name_H-M   'P 1'
#
loop_
_entity.id
_entity.type
_entity.pdbx_description
1 polymer ?
#
loop_
_entity_poly.entity_id
_entity_poly.type
_entity_poly.pdbx_seq_one_letter_code
_entity_poly.pdbx_strand_id
1 'polypeptide(L)' 'MRFINASQFPWHEEEAYRLGVDENDPKNDYFLAPTAETPLVSYYAGETLREKDLPIKMAGFSPCYRREIGSYGKDT' A
#
# COMPACT_ATOMS: atom_id res chain seq x y z
N MET A 1 5.38 -3.15 7.74
CA MET A 1 4.20 -3.61 6.96
C MET A 1 4.48 -3.45 5.47
N ARG A 2 4.67 -4.56 4.74
CA ARG A 2 5.00 -4.56 3.30
C ARG A 2 3.74 -4.93 2.50
N PHE A 3 3.39 -4.14 1.49
CA PHE A 3 2.11 -4.23 0.76
C PHE A 3 2.06 -5.39 -0.25
N ILE A 4 2.21 -6.63 0.23
CA ILE A 4 2.29 -7.85 -0.61
C ILE A 4 0.93 -8.20 -1.22
N ASN A 5 -0.13 -8.15 -0.42
CA ASN A 5 -1.49 -8.52 -0.84
C ASN A 5 -2.10 -7.55 -1.87
N ALA A 6 -1.56 -6.34 -1.95
CA ALA A 6 -1.99 -5.32 -2.91
C ALA A 6 -1.12 -5.32 -4.18
N SER A 7 -0.36 -6.39 -4.43
CA SER A 7 0.51 -6.56 -5.61
C SER A 7 1.63 -5.53 -5.78
N GLN A 8 1.88 -4.66 -4.78
CA GLN A 8 2.94 -3.65 -4.87
C GLN A 8 4.34 -4.30 -4.79
N PHE A 9 4.51 -5.32 -3.96
CA PHE A 9 5.79 -6.01 -3.78
C PHE A 9 5.71 -7.43 -4.35
N PRO A 10 6.81 -7.95 -4.94
CA PRO A 10 8.15 -7.36 -5.04
C PRO A 10 8.37 -6.39 -6.21
N TRP A 11 7.40 -6.26 -7.12
CA TRP A 11 7.63 -5.69 -8.45
C TRP A 11 7.78 -4.15 -8.49
N HIS A 12 7.10 -3.42 -7.61
CA HIS A 12 7.04 -1.96 -7.59
C HIS A 12 7.70 -1.35 -6.35
N GLU A 13 8.78 -1.95 -5.88
CA GLU A 13 9.52 -1.48 -4.70
C GLU A 13 10.18 -0.11 -4.93
N GLU A 14 10.68 0.14 -6.15
CA GLU A 14 11.34 1.40 -6.49
C GLU A 14 10.37 2.60 -6.41
N GLU A 15 9.08 2.38 -6.64
CA GLU A 15 8.05 3.40 -6.58
C GLU A 15 7.64 3.78 -5.15
N ALA A 16 7.97 2.95 -4.16
CA ALA A 16 7.57 3.13 -2.77
C ALA A 16 8.56 4.00 -1.98
N TYR A 17 8.03 4.86 -1.11
CA TYR A 17 8.83 5.57 -0.12
C TYR A 17 8.95 4.71 1.15
N ARG A 18 10.16 4.34 1.55
CA ARG A 18 10.45 3.66 2.81
C ARG A 18 10.63 4.68 3.94
N LEU A 19 9.91 4.48 5.04
CA LEU A 19 10.00 5.29 6.26
C LEU A 19 10.99 4.64 7.23
N GLY A 20 12.28 4.97 7.07
CA GLY A 20 13.34 4.53 7.99
C GLY A 20 13.49 3.00 8.10
N VAL A 21 14.47 2.58 8.89
CA VAL A 21 14.62 1.18 9.33
C VAL A 21 14.73 1.27 10.84
N ASP A 22 13.85 0.59 11.58
CA ASP A 22 14.04 0.45 13.02
C ASP A 22 15.19 -0.54 13.25
N GLU A 23 16.30 -0.04 13.81
CA GLU A 23 17.50 -0.84 14.07
C GLU A 23 17.25 -1.97 15.08
N ASN A 24 16.21 -1.86 15.90
CA ASN A 24 15.84 -2.85 16.91
C ASN A 24 14.84 -3.89 16.39
N ASP A 25 14.13 -3.59 15.30
CA ASP A 25 13.21 -4.53 14.65
C ASP A 25 13.23 -4.39 13.12
N PRO A 26 14.13 -5.12 12.43
CA PRO A 26 14.22 -5.11 10.97
C PRO A 26 12.97 -5.63 10.25
N LYS A 27 11.95 -6.13 10.96
CA LYS A 27 10.64 -6.47 10.37
C LYS A 27 9.67 -5.29 10.32
N ASN A 28 9.97 -4.18 11.01
CA ASN A 28 9.19 -2.95 11.01
C ASN A 28 9.61 -1.97 9.90
N ASP A 29 9.86 -2.50 8.70
CA ASP A 29 9.92 -1.66 7.51
C ASP A 29 8.53 -1.08 7.23
N TYR A 30 8.40 0.24 7.32
CA TYR A 30 7.19 0.95 6.93
C TYR A 30 7.36 1.61 5.56
N PHE A 31 6.27 1.63 4.79
CA PHE A 31 6.22 2.25 3.49
C PHE A 31 5.02 3.19 3.42
N LEU A 32 5.17 4.33 2.75
CA LEU A 32 4.03 5.20 2.46
C LEU A 32 3.17 4.57 1.36
N ALA A 33 1.86 4.59 1.54
CA ALA A 33 0.93 4.01 0.59
C ALA A 33 0.81 4.87 -0.69
N PRO A 34 0.82 4.27 -1.88
CA PRO A 34 0.65 4.98 -3.15
C PRO A 34 -0.81 5.36 -3.44
N THR A 35 -1.76 4.78 -2.69
CA THR A 35 -3.21 5.02 -2.78
C THR A 35 -3.92 4.47 -1.55
N ALA A 36 -5.15 4.93 -1.29
CA ALA A 36 -6.03 4.39 -0.26
C ALA A 36 -6.43 2.92 -0.52
N GLU A 37 -6.40 2.47 -1.78
CA GLU A 37 -6.73 1.09 -2.16
C GLU A 37 -5.78 0.07 -1.52
N THR A 38 -4.49 0.39 -1.44
CA THR A 38 -3.45 -0.52 -0.94
C THR A 38 -3.77 -1.10 0.46
N PRO A 39 -4.12 -0.29 1.47
CA PRO A 39 -4.60 -0.82 2.75
C PRO A 39 -6.02 -1.40 2.67
N LEU A 40 -6.92 -0.83 1.84
CA LEU A 40 -8.31 -1.28 1.77
C LEU A 40 -8.46 -2.70 1.21
N VAL A 41 -7.67 -3.09 0.22
CA VAL A 41 -7.68 -4.46 -0.36
C VAL A 41 -7.39 -5.52 0.71
N SER A 42 -6.58 -5.18 1.70
CA SER A 42 -6.22 -6.09 2.79
C SER A 42 -7.03 -5.88 4.07
N TYR A 43 -8.07 -5.03 4.04
CA TYR A 43 -8.77 -4.61 5.25
C TYR A 43 -9.41 -5.78 6.01
N TYR A 44 -9.96 -6.76 5.28
CA TYR A 44 -10.54 -8.00 5.84
C TYR A 44 -9.64 -9.23 5.59
N ALA A 45 -8.33 -9.03 5.40
CA ALA A 45 -7.41 -10.14 5.13
C ALA A 45 -7.35 -11.10 6.33
N GLY A 46 -7.63 -12.38 6.07
CA GLY A 46 -7.69 -13.42 7.11
C GLY A 46 -9.07 -13.60 7.76
N GLU A 47 -10.08 -12.85 7.32
CA GLU A 47 -11.45 -12.97 7.81
C GLU A 47 -12.36 -13.72 6.82
N THR A 48 -13.32 -14.49 7.35
CA THR A 48 -14.40 -15.11 6.55
C THR A 48 -15.63 -14.22 6.61
N LEU A 49 -15.99 -13.60 5.49
CA LEU A 49 -17.17 -12.75 5.38
C LEU A 49 -18.45 -13.58 5.22
N ARG A 50 -19.57 -13.09 5.76
CA ARG A 50 -20.89 -13.73 5.57
C ARG A 50 -21.53 -13.17 4.30
N GLU A 51 -22.22 -14.03 3.56
CA GLU A 51 -22.89 -13.64 2.30
C GLU A 51 -23.87 -12.47 2.48
N LYS A 52 -24.59 -12.43 3.61
CA LYS A 52 -25.52 -11.34 3.93
C LYS A 52 -24.87 -9.96 4.12
N ASP A 53 -23.57 -9.91 4.37
CA ASP A 53 -22.82 -8.65 4.56
C ASP A 53 -22.30 -8.13 3.21
N LEU A 54 -22.45 -8.89 2.12
CA LEU A 54 -22.02 -8.52 0.77
C LEU A 54 -23.16 -7.85 -0.03
N PRO A 55 -22.83 -6.93 -0.96
CA PRO A 55 -21.49 -6.42 -1.26
C PRO A 55 -21.02 -5.38 -0.23
N ILE A 56 -19.80 -5.53 0.27
CA ILE A 56 -19.15 -4.48 1.07
C ILE A 56 -18.58 -3.44 0.11
N LYS A 57 -18.96 -2.19 0.29
CA LYS A 57 -18.45 -1.04 -0.48
C LYS A 57 -17.66 -0.15 0.46
N MET A 58 -16.40 0.12 0.10
CA MET A 58 -15.50 0.97 0.87
C MET A 58 -15.12 2.20 0.05
N ALA A 59 -15.07 3.35 0.71
CA ALA A 59 -14.53 4.58 0.16
C ALA A 59 -13.38 5.02 1.06
N GLY A 60 -12.17 5.12 0.49
CA GLY A 60 -10.98 5.58 1.20
C GLY A 60 -10.58 6.97 0.75
N PHE A 61 -10.25 7.82 1.71
CA PHE A 61 -9.62 9.11 1.46
C PHE A 61 -8.27 9.15 2.19
N SER A 62 -7.19 9.27 1.42
CA SER A 62 -5.83 9.34 1.98
C SER A 62 -4.94 10.22 1.10
N PRO A 63 -3.86 10.79 1.66
CA PRO A 63 -2.74 11.25 0.84
C PRO A 63 -2.12 10.05 0.08
N CYS A 64 -1.62 10.32 -1.13
CA CYS A 64 -1.04 9.33 -2.02
C CYS A 64 0.41 9.69 -2.32
N TYR A 65 1.35 8.77 -2.08
CA TYR A 65 2.78 9.02 -2.24
C TYR A 65 3.37 8.11 -3.32
N ARG A 66 3.86 8.69 -4.42
CA ARG A 66 4.49 7.96 -5.54
C ARG A 66 5.83 8.60 -5.88
N ARG A 67 6.87 7.79 -6.08
CA ARG A 67 8.21 8.31 -6.43
C ARG A 67 8.37 8.73 -7.88
N GLU A 68 7.46 8.30 -8.76
CA GLU A 68 7.45 8.60 -10.21
C GLU A 68 8.83 8.50 -10.88
N ILE A 69 9.57 7.43 -10.56
CA ILE A 69 10.89 7.19 -11.13
C ILE A 69 10.72 6.98 -12.65
N GLY A 70 11.17 7.96 -13.44
CA GLY A 70 11.06 7.96 -14.90
C GLY A 70 10.22 9.10 -15.50
N SER A 71 9.61 9.97 -14.69
CA SER A 71 8.90 11.17 -15.19
C SER A 71 9.80 12.40 -15.41
N TYR A 72 11.13 12.24 -15.39
CA TYR A 72 12.08 13.33 -15.59
C TYR A 72 11.82 14.04 -16.93
N GLY A 73 11.26 15.25 -16.88
CA GLY A 73 10.93 16.06 -18.05
C GLY A 73 9.55 15.80 -18.69
N LYS A 74 8.64 15.06 -18.05
CA LYS A 74 7.28 14.82 -18.58
C LYS A 74 6.24 15.86 -18.15
N ASP A 75 6.47 16.59 -17.06
CA ASP A 75 5.53 17.57 -16.50
C ASP A 75 6.21 18.88 -16.03
N THR A 76 7.36 19.24 -16.61
CA THR A 76 8.04 20.54 -16.39
C THR A 76 8.25 21.29 -17.69
#